data_AF-A0A671SDU1-F1
#
_entry.id   AF-A0A671SDU1-F1
#
_cell.length_a   1.000
_cell.length_b   1.000
_cell.length_c   1.000
_cell.angle_alpha   90.00
_cell.angle_beta   90.00
_cell.angle_gamma   90.00
#
_symmetry.space_group_name_H-M   'P 1'
#
loop_
_entity.id
_entity.type
_entity.pdbx_description
1 polymer ?
#
loop_
_entity_poly.entity_id
_entity_poly.type
_entity_poly.pdbx_seq_one_letter_code
_entity_poly.pdbx_strand_id
1 'polypeptide(L)'
;MADEHTDVEQSMEGHTPVPENPHAEYGLTENIQRIVENEKTTAEKVTKQKVDPQTLQTLPTRAYLDQTVVPILLQGLSVLAKERPPNPIEFLAAFLLKNKSQFEERN
;
A
#
# COMPACT_ATOMS: atom_id res chain seq x y z
N MET A 1 -9.48 -41.45 -60.63
CA MET A 1 -10.71 -40.93 -60.00
C MET A 1 -10.46 -39.48 -59.67
N ALA A 2 -11.24 -38.59 -60.28
CA ALA A 2 -11.45 -37.21 -59.84
C ALA A 2 -12.68 -37.17 -58.90
N ASP A 3 -13.06 -35.96 -58.48
CA ASP A 3 -14.21 -35.53 -57.66
C ASP A 3 -13.93 -35.48 -56.13
N GLU A 4 -13.79 -34.34 -55.44
CA GLU A 4 -14.48 -33.02 -55.41
C GLU A 4 -15.69 -32.98 -54.44
N HIS A 5 -15.71 -31.93 -53.59
CA HIS A 5 -16.84 -31.31 -52.83
C HIS A 5 -17.44 -32.03 -51.61
N THR A 6 -17.21 -31.54 -50.36
CA THR A 6 -17.89 -30.45 -49.57
C THR A 6 -19.12 -30.90 -48.77
N ASP A 7 -19.03 -30.76 -47.44
CA ASP A 7 -20.09 -30.30 -46.50
C ASP A 7 -19.39 -30.07 -45.14
N VAL A 8 -19.11 -28.84 -44.65
CA VAL A 8 -20.02 -27.90 -43.96
C VAL A 8 -20.64 -28.59 -42.72
N GLU A 9 -20.51 -28.18 -41.46
CA GLU A 9 -20.34 -26.90 -40.79
C GLU A 9 -19.91 -27.22 -39.33
N GLN A 10 -19.31 -26.29 -38.60
CA GLN A 10 -19.94 -25.70 -37.40
C GLN A 10 -18.93 -24.83 -36.62
N SER A 11 -19.16 -23.53 -36.74
CA SER A 11 -19.00 -22.52 -35.69
C SER A 11 -17.57 -22.16 -35.24
N MET A 12 -17.14 -20.92 -35.51
CA MET A 12 -17.12 -19.81 -34.53
C MET A 12 -16.26 -20.22 -33.31
N GLU A 13 -15.16 -19.57 -32.98
CA GLU A 13 -15.14 -18.20 -32.46
C GLU A 13 -13.69 -17.70 -32.41
N GLY A 14 -13.55 -16.38 -32.41
CA GLY A 14 -12.31 -15.68 -32.67
C GLY A 14 -11.19 -15.91 -31.66
N HIS A 15 -9.99 -15.64 -32.16
CA HIS A 15 -8.85 -15.25 -31.33
C HIS A 15 -9.27 -14.18 -30.32
N THR A 16 -9.34 -14.55 -29.04
CA THR A 16 -9.21 -13.60 -27.95
C THR A 16 -7.93 -13.95 -27.19
N PRO A 17 -6.91 -13.07 -27.17
CA PRO A 17 -5.83 -13.22 -26.21
C PRO A 17 -6.46 -12.96 -24.83
N VAL A 18 -6.69 -14.02 -24.07
CA VAL A 18 -7.07 -13.91 -22.65
C VAL A 18 -5.96 -13.12 -21.94
N PRO A 19 -6.22 -11.90 -21.43
CA PRO A 19 -5.24 -11.23 -20.60
C PRO A 19 -5.15 -12.02 -19.29
N GLU A 20 -3.99 -12.64 -19.07
CA GLU A 20 -3.64 -13.54 -17.97
C GLU A 20 -3.53 -12.82 -16.61
N ASN A 21 -4.39 -11.83 -16.32
CA ASN A 21 -4.31 -11.07 -15.09
C ASN A 21 -5.66 -11.00 -14.37
N PRO A 22 -5.94 -11.90 -13.40
CA PRO A 22 -7.20 -11.96 -12.67
C PRO A 22 -7.53 -10.71 -11.83
N HIS A 23 -6.64 -9.71 -11.83
CA HIS A 23 -6.83 -8.41 -11.17
C HIS A 23 -7.33 -7.28 -12.09
N ALA A 24 -7.46 -7.51 -13.41
CA ALA A 24 -7.95 -6.50 -14.34
C ALA A 24 -9.46 -6.22 -14.16
N GLU A 25 -10.25 -7.25 -13.83
CA GLU A 25 -11.71 -7.15 -13.69
C GLU A 25 -12.15 -6.22 -12.55
N TYR A 26 -11.30 -6.06 -11.53
CA TYR A 26 -11.59 -5.25 -10.34
C TYR A 26 -10.99 -3.84 -10.38
N GLY A 27 -10.42 -3.40 -11.51
CA GLY A 27 -9.76 -2.08 -11.61
C GLY A 27 -8.54 -1.93 -10.70
N LEU A 28 -8.00 -3.04 -10.17
CA LEU A 28 -6.84 -3.02 -9.29
C LEU A 28 -5.57 -2.60 -10.04
N THR A 29 -5.48 -2.90 -11.34
CA THR A 29 -4.35 -2.46 -12.19
C THR A 29 -4.25 -0.95 -12.28
N GLU A 30 -5.37 -0.24 -12.45
CA GLU A 30 -5.38 1.22 -12.55
C GLU A 30 -5.06 1.88 -11.20
N ASN A 31 -5.58 1.32 -10.11
CA ASN A 31 -5.26 1.79 -8.77
C ASN A 31 -3.79 1.55 -8.42
N ILE A 32 -3.22 0.40 -8.78
CA ILE A 32 -1.79 0.11 -8.62
C ILE A 32 -0.95 1.07 -9.47
N GLN A 33 -1.35 1.34 -10.71
CA GLN A 33 -0.68 2.30 -11.58
C GLN A 33 -0.65 3.71 -10.97
N ARG A 34 -1.78 4.20 -10.44
CA ARG A 34 -1.87 5.50 -9.74
C ARG A 34 -1.03 5.54 -8.45
N ILE A 35 -0.96 4.43 -7.72
CA ILE A 35 -0.13 4.32 -6.50
C ILE A 35 1.37 4.39 -6.85
N VAL A 36 1.78 3.69 -7.92
CA VAL A 36 3.18 3.67 -8.40
C VAL A 36 3.60 5.04 -8.96
N GLU A 37 2.70 5.74 -9.66
CA GLU A 37 2.99 7.09 -10.17
C GLU A 37 3.17 8.13 -9.05
N ASN A 38 2.43 7.98 -7.94
CA ASN A 38 2.49 8.87 -6.79
C ASN A 38 3.71 8.59 -5.87
N GLU A 39 4.35 7.43 -5.99
CA GLU A 39 5.58 7.07 -5.28
C GLU A 39 6.84 7.71 -5.89
N LYS A 40 6.88 7.90 -7.21
CA LYS A 40 8.08 8.36 -7.92
C LYS A 40 8.47 9.82 -7.61
N THR A 41 7.54 10.64 -7.12
CA THR A 41 7.76 12.07 -6.83
C THR A 41 8.07 12.38 -5.37
N THR A 42 7.97 11.42 -4.44
CA THR A 42 8.10 11.69 -3.00
C THR A 42 9.36 11.11 -2.35
N ALA A 43 10.23 10.43 -3.11
CA ALA A 43 11.46 9.84 -2.61
C ALA A 43 12.63 10.84 -2.40
N GLU A 44 12.50 12.10 -2.85
CA GLU A 44 13.60 13.06 -2.80
C GLU A 44 13.20 14.33 -2.04
N LYS A 45 13.37 14.27 -0.70
CA LYS A 45 13.90 15.34 0.19
C LYS A 45 13.40 15.12 1.62
N VAL A 46 14.03 14.16 2.31
CA VAL A 46 14.12 14.19 3.77
C VAL A 46 15.19 15.24 4.14
N THR A 47 14.88 16.51 3.84
CA THR A 47 15.59 17.65 4.45
C THR A 47 14.94 17.88 5.80
N LYS A 48 15.78 18.01 6.84
CA LYS A 48 15.47 18.27 8.26
C LYS A 48 14.71 19.60 8.47
N GLN A 49 13.54 19.70 7.87
CA GLN A 49 12.65 20.84 8.00
C GLN A 49 11.63 20.45 9.05
N LYS A 50 11.72 21.14 10.19
CA LYS A 50 10.71 21.13 11.25
C LYS A 50 9.34 21.09 10.56
N VAL A 51 8.60 20.01 10.74
CA VAL A 51 7.25 19.90 10.16
C VAL A 51 6.40 21.01 10.75
N ASP A 52 6.10 22.02 9.94
CA ASP A 52 5.14 23.07 10.31
C ASP A 52 3.80 22.40 10.59
N PRO A 53 3.14 22.63 11.75
CA PRO A 53 1.88 21.99 12.07
C PRO A 53 0.77 22.29 11.05
N GLN A 54 0.87 23.43 10.34
CA GLN A 54 0.02 23.76 9.20
C GLN A 54 0.19 22.79 8.02
N THR A 55 1.41 22.33 7.78
CA THR A 55 1.72 21.40 6.69
C THR A 55 1.24 19.99 7.02
N LEU A 56 1.28 19.57 8.29
CA LEU A 56 0.77 18.26 8.70
C LEU A 56 -0.73 18.10 8.41
N GLN A 57 -1.52 19.17 8.57
CA GLN A 57 -2.97 19.11 8.35
C GLN A 57 -3.38 19.03 6.88
N THR A 58 -2.47 19.37 5.95
CA THR A 58 -2.73 19.32 4.50
C THR A 58 -2.11 18.09 3.83
N LEU A 59 -1.36 17.28 4.59
CA LEU A 59 -0.75 16.07 4.07
C LEU A 59 -1.81 15.04 3.67
N PRO A 60 -1.56 14.27 2.58
CA PRO A 60 -2.30 13.03 2.34
C PRO A 60 -2.21 12.10 3.54
N THR A 61 -3.28 11.33 3.79
CA THR A 61 -3.42 10.47 4.99
C THR A 61 -2.19 9.61 5.25
N ARG A 62 -1.63 8.99 4.22
CA ARG A 62 -0.44 8.14 4.34
C ARG A 62 0.77 8.93 4.85
N ALA A 63 1.06 10.07 4.23
CA ALA A 63 2.18 10.92 4.63
C ALA A 63 2.03 11.46 6.05
N TYR A 64 0.80 11.83 6.46
CA TYR A 64 0.53 12.24 7.83
C TYR A 64 0.86 11.12 8.83
N LEU A 65 0.41 9.89 8.56
CA LEU A 65 0.68 8.76 9.46
C LEU A 65 2.17 8.40 9.50
N ASP A 66 2.83 8.39 8.33
CA ASP A 66 4.26 8.09 8.20
C ASP A 66 5.13 9.09 8.96
N GLN A 67 4.74 10.37 8.99
CA GLN A 67 5.42 11.43 9.71
C GLN A 67 5.09 11.45 11.22
N THR A 68 3.87 11.10 11.63
CA THR A 68 3.45 11.33 13.03
C THR A 68 3.58 10.11 13.93
N VAL A 69 3.04 8.96 13.52
CA VAL A 69 2.79 7.84 14.45
C VAL A 69 3.35 6.50 13.97
N VAL A 70 3.59 6.31 12.68
CA VAL A 70 4.07 5.03 12.14
C VAL A 70 5.42 4.60 12.75
N PRO A 71 6.43 5.46 12.90
CA PRO A 71 7.73 5.01 13.43
C PRO A 71 7.63 4.41 14.83
N ILE A 72 6.89 5.06 15.73
CA ILE A 72 6.71 4.58 17.11
C ILE A 72 5.80 3.36 17.17
N LEU A 73 4.77 3.28 16.32
CA LEU A 73 3.87 2.13 16.23
C LEU A 73 4.60 0.88 15.73
N LEU A 74 5.44 0.98 14.69
CA LEU A 74 6.21 -0.16 14.19
C LEU A 74 7.13 -0.75 15.27
N GLN A 75 7.78 0.12 16.04
CA GLN A 75 8.63 -0.33 17.15
C GLN A 75 7.81 -0.93 18.29
N GLY A 76 6.70 -0.29 18.68
CA GLY A 76 5.81 -0.80 19.73
C GLY A 76 5.17 -2.14 19.39
N LEU A 77 4.71 -2.31 18.14
CA LEU A 77 4.14 -3.56 17.64
C LEU A 77 5.17 -4.69 17.58
N SER A 78 6.42 -4.38 17.25
CA SER A 78 7.51 -5.37 17.26
C SER A 78 7.77 -5.91 18.67
N VAL A 79 7.78 -5.04 19.67
CA VAL A 79 7.92 -5.44 21.09
C VAL A 79 6.69 -6.19 21.57
N LEU A 80 5.50 -5.72 21.25
CA LEU A 80 4.24 -6.36 21.60
C LEU A 80 4.15 -7.79 21.05
N ALA A 81 4.53 -8.00 19.79
CA ALA A 81 4.51 -9.30 19.14
C ALA A 81 5.49 -10.31 19.78
N LYS A 82 6.59 -9.81 20.35
CA LYS A 82 7.58 -10.60 21.08
C LYS A 82 7.12 -10.97 22.49
N GLU A 83 6.64 -10.01 23.26
CA GLU A 83 6.29 -10.20 24.67
C GLU A 83 4.92 -10.86 24.86
N ARG A 84 3.99 -10.64 23.92
CA ARG A 84 2.60 -11.13 23.96
C ARG A 84 1.93 -10.99 25.34
N PRO A 85 1.90 -9.77 25.91
CA PRO A 85 1.34 -9.54 27.24
C PRO A 85 -0.17 -9.84 27.27
N PRO A 86 -0.75 -10.11 28.46
CA PRO A 86 -2.17 -10.45 28.62
C PRO A 86 -3.11 -9.31 28.17
N ASN A 87 -2.69 -8.05 28.34
CA ASN A 87 -3.43 -6.87 27.91
C ASN A 87 -2.67 -6.14 26.77
N PRO A 88 -2.78 -6.58 25.52
CA PRO A 88 -1.94 -6.06 24.43
C PRO A 88 -2.18 -4.58 24.12
N ILE A 89 -3.42 -4.12 24.22
CA ILE A 89 -3.79 -2.72 23.94
C ILE A 89 -3.22 -1.79 25.01
N GLU A 90 -3.40 -2.15 26.29
CA GLU A 90 -2.89 -1.37 27.42
C GLU A 90 -1.36 -1.29 27.39
N PHE A 91 -0.70 -2.41 27.09
CA PHE A 91 0.74 -2.44 26.92
C PHE A 91 1.20 -1.50 25.79
N LEU A 92 0.55 -1.55 24.62
CA LEU A 92 0.92 -0.71 23.49
C LEU A 92 0.69 0.77 23.81
N ALA A 93 -0.44 1.13 24.42
CA ALA A 93 -0.69 2.50 24.85
C ALA A 93 0.37 3.02 25.83
N ALA A 94 0.72 2.20 26.84
CA ALA A 94 1.78 2.51 27.78
C ALA A 94 3.15 2.65 27.09
N PHE A 95 3.44 1.78 26.11
CA PHE A 95 4.66 1.87 25.30
C PHE A 95 4.72 3.19 24.53
N LEU A 96 3.63 3.58 23.87
CA LEU A 96 3.57 4.84 23.13
C LEU A 96 3.80 6.05 24.05
N LEU A 97 3.12 6.11 25.20
CA LEU A 97 3.27 7.21 26.16
C LEU A 97 4.68 7.30 26.76
N LYS A 98 5.28 6.16 27.10
CA LYS A 98 6.64 6.09 27.67
C LYS A 98 7.72 6.53 26.69
N ASN A 99 7.54 6.24 25.40
CA ASN A 99 8.55 6.51 24.38
C ASN A 99 8.26 7.77 23.55
N LYS A 100 7.11 8.44 23.78
CA LYS A 100 6.62 9.59 23.02
C LYS A 100 7.69 10.66 22.72
N SER A 101 8.42 11.13 23.72
CA SER A 101 9.42 12.20 23.58
C SER A 101 10.54 11.86 22.60
N GLN A 102 10.94 10.58 22.53
CA GLN A 102 12.01 10.13 21.64
C GLN A 102 11.64 10.18 20.15
N PHE A 103 10.34 10.24 19.85
CA PHE A 103 9.82 10.27 18.49
C PHE A 103 9.32 11.66 18.10
N GLU A 104 8.79 12.45 19.03
CA GLU A 104 8.42 13.85 18.75
C GLU A 104 9.65 14.73 18.43
N GLU A 105 10.81 14.50 19.06
CA GLU A 105 12.03 15.28 18.80
C GLU A 105 12.73 14.94 17.47
N ARG A 106 12.35 13.83 16.84
CA ARG A 106 12.95 13.35 15.58
C ARG A 106 12.20 13.84 14.33
N ASN A 107 11.04 14.45 14.53
CA ASN A 107 10.19 15.04 13.50
C ASN A 107 10.34 16.56 13.47
#